data_AF-A0A931X797-F1
#
_entry.id   AF-A0A931X797-F1
#
_cell.length_a   1.000
_cell.length_b   1.000
_cell.length_c   1.000
_cell.angle_alpha   90.00
_cell.angle_beta   90.00
_cell.angle_gamma   90.00
#
_symmetry.space_group_name_H-M   'P 1'
#
loop_
_entity.id
_entity.type
_entity.pdbx_description
1 polymer ?
#
loop_
_entity_poly.entity_id
_entity_poly.type
_entity_poly.pdbx_seq_one_letter_code
_entity_poly.pdbx_strand_id
1 'polypeptide(L)'
;MGAPFGWVATRITGSGGQVVVGGGDGDGYWGWGGGGLGRIRVEGFTDTAALSFAGVVPSMGLPTTVTLPASPALRISAVGGVATPAAPTGSFATADVTLPATTTNPVSVSLAGMNIPPGTAVTVAVAGRVGGGSTSTTTTLSGTQASTTATVSVTLPLDQPSVILVSTSFTITAANGGPVFVDGERVERVRVSATVGGAGPVTYVTRSGREIVLARQEGER
;
A
#
# COMPACT_ATOMS: atom_id res chain seq x y z
N MET A 1 20.84 -21.06 -25.58
CA MET A 1 21.15 -20.06 -24.54
C MET A 1 20.19 -20.32 -23.39
N GLY A 2 20.65 -20.67 -22.19
CA GLY A 2 19.76 -20.95 -21.04
C GLY A 2 19.06 -19.68 -20.55
N ALA A 3 17.75 -19.76 -20.27
CA ALA A 3 16.99 -18.64 -19.73
C ALA A 3 17.42 -18.32 -18.27
N PRO A 4 17.39 -17.05 -17.85
CA PRO A 4 17.62 -16.69 -16.46
C PRO A 4 16.45 -17.17 -15.59
N PHE A 5 16.78 -17.69 -14.41
CA PHE A 5 15.82 -18.08 -13.39
C PHE A 5 16.04 -17.26 -12.11
N GLY A 6 14.96 -16.77 -11.51
CA GLY A 6 15.01 -15.86 -10.36
C GLY A 6 14.08 -16.28 -9.23
N TRP A 7 14.62 -16.29 -8.01
CA TRP A 7 13.85 -16.39 -6.76
C TRP A 7 13.91 -15.08 -6.01
N VAL A 8 12.74 -14.59 -5.58
CA VAL A 8 12.62 -13.39 -4.74
C VAL A 8 11.68 -13.71 -3.59
N ALA A 9 12.19 -13.68 -2.35
CA ALA A 9 11.38 -13.94 -1.17
C ALA A 9 11.94 -13.23 0.07
N THR A 10 11.08 -13.00 1.07
CA THR A 10 11.57 -12.46 2.34
C THR A 10 12.42 -13.47 3.11
N ARG A 11 12.10 -14.75 2.99
CA ARG A 11 12.82 -15.86 3.61
C ARG A 11 12.89 -17.04 2.64
N ILE A 12 14.08 -17.59 2.45
CA ILE A 12 14.32 -18.79 1.64
C ILE A 12 14.88 -19.86 2.58
N THR A 13 14.19 -20.99 2.68
CA THR A 13 14.56 -22.12 3.55
C THR A 13 14.25 -23.44 2.87
N GLY A 14 15.05 -24.46 3.17
CA GLY A 14 14.87 -25.81 2.64
C GLY A 14 16.22 -26.52 2.62
N SER A 15 16.22 -27.84 2.54
CA SER A 15 17.45 -28.65 2.48
C SER A 15 17.26 -29.82 1.54
N GLY A 16 18.34 -30.25 0.89
CA GLY A 16 18.34 -31.48 0.08
C GLY A 16 17.76 -31.33 -1.33
N GLY A 17 17.46 -30.11 -1.78
CA GLY A 17 17.07 -29.83 -3.16
C GLY A 17 18.26 -29.62 -4.09
N GLN A 18 18.11 -30.01 -5.35
CA GLN A 18 19.02 -29.66 -6.43
C GLN A 18 18.30 -28.77 -7.45
N VAL A 19 18.92 -27.65 -7.79
CA VAL A 19 18.45 -26.74 -8.83
C VAL A 19 19.33 -26.92 -10.06
N VAL A 20 18.70 -27.26 -11.18
CA VAL A 20 19.36 -27.45 -12.47
C VAL A 20 18.79 -26.42 -13.44
N VAL A 21 19.63 -25.55 -14.00
CA VAL A 21 19.25 -24.62 -15.06
C VAL A 21 20.17 -24.84 -16.25
N GLY A 22 19.68 -25.57 -17.24
CA GLY A 22 20.38 -25.87 -18.49
C GLY A 22 19.68 -25.25 -19.70
N GLY A 23 20.42 -25.01 -20.78
CA GLY A 23 19.82 -24.82 -22.10
C GLY A 23 19.33 -26.16 -22.66
N GLY A 24 18.35 -26.13 -23.56
CA GLY A 24 17.93 -27.32 -24.30
C GLY A 24 18.99 -27.76 -25.32
N ASP A 25 18.85 -29.00 -25.80
CA ASP A 25 19.66 -29.53 -26.90
C ASP A 25 19.16 -28.99 -28.24
N GLY A 26 20.09 -28.58 -29.11
CA GLY A 26 19.78 -28.22 -30.49
C GLY A 26 19.64 -29.47 -31.36
N ASP A 27 18.49 -29.64 -32.01
CA ASP A 27 18.27 -30.71 -32.98
C ASP A 27 18.84 -30.27 -34.34
N GLY A 28 20.04 -30.75 -34.68
CA GLY A 28 20.80 -30.29 -35.85
C GLY A 28 21.40 -31.47 -36.63
N TYR A 29 21.30 -31.39 -37.97
CA TYR A 29 21.70 -32.45 -38.92
C TYR A 29 23.19 -32.86 -38.84
N TRP A 30 24.04 -32.10 -38.14
CA TRP A 30 25.50 -32.31 -38.03
C TRP A 30 26.02 -32.48 -36.59
N GLY A 31 25.15 -32.76 -35.62
CA GLY A 31 25.55 -33.08 -34.25
C GLY A 31 25.00 -32.12 -33.19
N TRP A 32 24.77 -32.69 -32.02
CA TRP A 32 24.11 -32.10 -30.86
C TRP A 32 24.95 -30.99 -30.23
N GLY A 33 24.60 -29.73 -30.50
CA GLY A 33 25.08 -28.61 -29.71
C GLY A 33 24.24 -28.47 -28.44
N GLY A 34 24.76 -28.93 -27.31
CA GLY A 34 24.11 -28.74 -26.00
C GLY A 34 24.09 -27.26 -25.61
N GLY A 35 22.93 -26.74 -25.21
CA GLY A 35 22.82 -25.37 -24.71
C GLY A 35 23.59 -25.17 -23.41
N GLY A 36 24.40 -24.10 -23.33
CA GLY A 36 25.14 -23.77 -22.10
C GLY A 36 24.24 -23.55 -20.87
N LEU A 37 24.83 -23.68 -19.68
CA LEU A 37 24.15 -23.49 -18.40
C LEU A 37 23.52 -22.09 -18.29
N GLY A 38 22.36 -22.01 -17.64
CA GLY A 38 21.67 -20.74 -17.38
C GLY A 38 22.27 -19.96 -16.21
N ARG A 39 21.61 -18.86 -15.84
CA ARG A 39 21.96 -18.04 -14.67
C ARG A 39 20.89 -18.16 -13.61
N ILE A 40 21.32 -18.22 -12.35
CA ILE A 40 20.43 -18.27 -11.18
C ILE A 40 20.68 -17.01 -10.37
N ARG A 41 19.62 -16.26 -10.09
CA ARG A 41 19.65 -15.13 -9.16
C ARG A 41 18.74 -15.44 -7.97
N VAL A 42 19.28 -15.31 -6.77
CA VAL A 42 18.55 -15.53 -5.52
C VAL A 42 18.54 -14.23 -4.72
N GLU A 43 17.34 -13.77 -4.39
CA GLU A 43 17.12 -12.57 -3.60
C GLU A 43 16.33 -12.88 -2.34
N GLY A 44 16.96 -12.70 -1.18
CA GLY A 44 16.26 -12.83 0.10
C GLY A 44 16.97 -12.16 1.27
N PHE A 45 16.19 -11.75 2.27
CA PHE A 45 16.71 -11.12 3.50
C PHE A 45 17.26 -12.13 4.49
N THR A 46 16.69 -13.34 4.49
CA THR A 46 17.21 -14.47 5.26
C THR A 46 17.20 -15.68 4.37
N ASP A 47 18.39 -16.11 3.98
CA ASP A 47 18.62 -17.34 3.24
C ASP A 47 19.38 -18.33 4.13
N THR A 48 18.71 -19.42 4.49
CA THR A 48 19.34 -20.56 5.16
C THR A 48 19.10 -21.84 4.35
N ALA A 49 18.80 -21.71 3.06
CA ALA A 49 18.53 -22.85 2.23
C ALA A 49 19.83 -23.61 1.90
N ALA A 50 19.85 -24.90 2.20
CA ALA A 50 20.92 -25.81 1.84
C ALA A 50 20.56 -26.52 0.54
N LEU A 51 20.70 -25.80 -0.57
CA LEU A 51 20.41 -26.27 -1.92
C LEU A 51 21.70 -26.44 -2.71
N SER A 52 21.73 -27.45 -3.57
CA SER A 52 22.81 -27.65 -4.53
C SER A 52 22.44 -27.05 -5.88
N PHE A 53 23.35 -26.32 -6.51
CA PHE A 53 23.15 -25.70 -7.81
C PHE A 53 24.07 -26.40 -8.82
N ALA A 54 23.50 -27.22 -9.70
CA ALA A 54 24.26 -28.13 -10.54
C ALA A 54 25.10 -27.36 -11.58
N GLY A 55 26.39 -27.16 -11.29
CA GLY A 55 27.34 -26.50 -12.18
C GLY A 55 27.15 -24.98 -12.34
N VAL A 56 26.20 -24.38 -11.61
CA VAL A 56 25.89 -22.95 -11.68
C VAL A 56 26.11 -22.33 -10.30
N VAL A 57 26.92 -21.28 -10.21
CA VAL A 57 27.03 -20.48 -8.99
C VAL A 57 25.92 -19.43 -9.01
N PRO A 58 24.97 -19.44 -8.05
CA PRO A 58 23.92 -18.42 -8.01
C PRO A 58 24.53 -17.05 -7.69
N SER A 59 24.00 -16.00 -8.31
CA SER A 59 24.22 -14.64 -7.82
C SER A 59 23.26 -14.37 -6.66
N MET A 60 23.83 -13.89 -5.55
CA MET A 60 23.07 -13.58 -4.33
C MET A 60 22.88 -12.07 -4.23
N GLY A 61 21.68 -11.63 -3.87
CA GLY A 61 21.37 -10.22 -3.66
C GLY A 61 20.33 -10.00 -2.57
N LEU A 62 20.26 -8.77 -2.08
CA LEU A 62 19.10 -8.32 -1.33
C LEU A 62 17.97 -8.02 -2.33
N PRO A 63 16.70 -8.30 -1.99
CA PRO A 63 15.57 -7.87 -2.79
C PRO A 63 15.61 -6.35 -2.99
N THR A 64 15.66 -5.89 -4.24
CA THR A 64 15.82 -4.46 -4.55
C THR A 64 14.48 -3.72 -4.57
N THR A 65 13.37 -4.43 -4.77
CA THR A 65 12.01 -3.85 -4.77
C THR A 65 11.00 -4.95 -4.45
N VAL A 66 10.36 -4.91 -3.28
CA VAL A 66 9.13 -5.67 -3.06
C VAL A 66 8.00 -4.76 -3.50
N THR A 67 7.33 -5.11 -4.60
CA THR A 67 6.06 -4.48 -4.97
C THR A 67 5.09 -4.68 -3.81
N LEU A 68 4.65 -3.59 -3.19
CA LEU A 68 3.61 -3.63 -2.19
C LEU A 68 2.37 -4.31 -2.82
N PRO A 69 1.82 -5.36 -2.20
CA PRO A 69 0.78 -6.17 -2.84
C PRO A 69 -0.49 -5.39 -3.19
N ALA A 70 -0.69 -4.19 -2.64
CA ALA A 70 -1.44 -3.09 -3.25
C ALA A 70 -1.25 -1.83 -2.40
N SER A 71 -1.31 -0.64 -3.00
CA SER A 71 -1.21 0.61 -2.25
C SER A 71 -2.43 0.78 -1.32
N PRO A 72 -2.24 1.05 -0.02
CA PRO A 72 -3.31 1.49 0.85
C PRO A 72 -3.99 2.75 0.32
N ALA A 73 -5.31 2.85 0.51
CA ALA A 73 -6.08 4.05 0.19
C ALA A 73 -7.14 4.27 1.25
N LEU A 74 -7.32 5.53 1.67
CA LEU A 74 -8.41 5.99 2.53
C LEU A 74 -9.15 7.10 1.79
N ARG A 75 -10.48 7.14 1.89
CA ARG A 75 -11.29 8.25 1.40
C ARG A 75 -12.52 8.44 2.27
N ILE A 76 -13.05 9.66 2.26
CA ILE A 76 -14.42 9.94 2.67
C ILE A 76 -15.32 9.54 1.49
N SER A 77 -16.40 8.82 1.75
CA SER A 77 -17.35 8.34 0.73
C SER A 77 -18.68 9.09 0.77
N ALA A 78 -19.08 9.60 1.93
CA ALA A 78 -20.26 10.44 2.08
C ALA A 78 -20.18 11.33 3.32
N VAL A 79 -20.88 12.46 3.28
CA VAL A 79 -21.09 13.38 4.41
C VAL A 79 -22.58 13.70 4.49
N GLY A 80 -23.20 13.48 5.66
CA GLY A 80 -24.63 13.71 5.86
C GLY A 80 -25.53 12.91 4.92
N GLY A 81 -25.07 11.75 4.43
CA GLY A 81 -25.76 10.94 3.43
C GLY A 81 -25.56 11.39 1.97
N VAL A 82 -24.87 12.51 1.73
CA VAL A 82 -24.51 12.97 0.38
C VAL A 82 -23.16 12.38 -0.02
N ALA A 83 -23.11 11.71 -1.18
CA ALA A 83 -21.87 11.11 -1.67
C ALA A 83 -20.82 12.19 -2.00
N THR A 84 -19.57 11.94 -1.63
CA THR A 84 -18.45 12.80 -2.01
C THR A 84 -17.99 12.47 -3.44
N PRO A 85 -17.49 13.47 -4.20
CA PRO A 85 -16.81 13.22 -5.47
C PRO A 85 -15.61 12.27 -5.31
N ALA A 86 -15.21 11.60 -6.39
CA ALA A 86 -14.06 10.68 -6.38
C ALA A 86 -12.72 11.38 -6.07
N ALA A 87 -12.60 12.65 -6.46
CA ALA A 87 -11.48 13.52 -6.17
C ALA A 87 -12.01 14.84 -5.59
N PRO A 88 -12.30 14.88 -4.29
CA PRO A 88 -12.67 16.14 -3.64
C PRO A 88 -11.49 17.12 -3.71
N THR A 89 -11.74 18.42 -3.56
CA THR A 89 -10.77 19.51 -3.73
C THR A 89 -10.29 20.08 -2.39
N GLY A 90 -11.07 19.94 -1.31
CA GLY A 90 -10.69 20.43 0.02
C GLY A 90 -10.64 21.94 0.15
N SER A 91 -11.40 22.62 -0.69
CA SER A 91 -11.39 24.07 -0.77
C SER A 91 -12.45 24.69 0.12
N PHE A 92 -12.10 25.78 0.80
CA PHE A 92 -13.08 26.67 1.44
C PHE A 92 -13.81 27.58 0.45
N ALA A 93 -13.36 27.63 -0.81
CA ALA A 93 -13.95 28.47 -1.86
C ALA A 93 -14.95 27.71 -2.74
N THR A 94 -14.68 26.42 -3.00
CA THR A 94 -15.53 25.55 -3.82
C THR A 94 -15.88 24.32 -3.00
N ALA A 95 -17.17 24.13 -2.70
CA ALA A 95 -17.62 23.00 -1.92
C ALA A 95 -17.60 21.69 -2.74
N ASP A 96 -17.04 20.63 -2.17
CA ASP A 96 -17.11 19.27 -2.74
C ASP A 96 -18.45 18.59 -2.45
N VAL A 97 -19.07 18.96 -1.33
CA VAL A 97 -20.39 18.48 -0.89
C VAL A 97 -21.17 19.67 -0.35
N THR A 98 -22.41 19.83 -0.81
CA THR A 98 -23.38 20.78 -0.24
C THR A 98 -24.42 19.98 0.53
N LEU A 99 -24.55 20.25 1.82
CA LEU A 99 -25.54 19.58 2.68
C LEU A 99 -26.91 20.28 2.56
N PRO A 100 -28.03 19.54 2.69
CA PRO A 100 -29.35 20.15 2.83
C PRO A 100 -29.39 21.16 3.98
N ALA A 101 -30.12 22.27 3.80
CA ALA A 101 -30.26 23.30 4.84
C ALA A 101 -30.95 22.78 6.13
N THR A 102 -31.59 21.62 6.08
CA THR A 102 -32.21 20.94 7.22
C THR A 102 -31.26 20.02 7.98
N THR A 103 -30.02 19.85 7.50
CA THR A 103 -29.01 19.05 8.21
C THR A 103 -28.70 19.70 9.56
N THR A 104 -28.70 18.89 10.61
CA THR A 104 -28.37 19.31 11.98
C THR A 104 -27.22 18.46 12.51
N ASN A 105 -26.50 19.00 13.50
CA ASN A 105 -25.48 18.24 14.19
C ASN A 105 -26.12 17.20 15.14
N PRO A 106 -25.49 16.02 15.30
CA PRO A 106 -24.25 15.57 14.68
C PRO A 106 -24.44 15.07 13.23
N VAL A 107 -23.45 15.34 12.37
CA VAL A 107 -23.44 14.91 10.96
C VAL A 107 -22.64 13.62 10.81
N SER A 108 -23.18 12.65 10.05
CA SER A 108 -22.47 11.41 9.75
C SER A 108 -21.44 11.59 8.65
N VAL A 109 -20.25 11.00 8.82
CA VAL A 109 -19.19 10.93 7.81
C VAL A 109 -18.87 9.46 7.59
N SER A 110 -19.05 9.02 6.36
CA SER A 110 -18.76 7.65 5.92
C SER A 110 -17.37 7.58 5.31
N LEU A 111 -16.61 6.56 5.71
CA LEU A 111 -15.23 6.32 5.30
C LEU A 111 -15.12 4.99 4.56
N ALA A 112 -14.25 4.96 3.55
CA ALA A 112 -13.89 3.75 2.83
C ALA A 112 -12.37 3.61 2.74
N GLY A 113 -11.87 2.46 3.16
CA GLY A 113 -10.47 2.07 3.08
C GLY A 113 -10.26 0.87 2.15
N MET A 114 -9.12 0.83 1.49
CA MET A 114 -8.65 -0.29 0.67
C MET A 114 -7.23 -0.65 1.07
N ASN A 115 -6.95 -1.93 1.26
CA ASN A 115 -5.67 -2.45 1.76
C ASN A 115 -5.29 -1.87 3.14
N ILE A 116 -6.29 -1.59 3.97
CA ILE A 116 -6.14 -1.15 5.36
C ILE A 116 -6.67 -2.27 6.26
N PRO A 117 -5.90 -2.77 7.24
CA PRO A 117 -6.36 -3.81 8.15
C PRO A 117 -7.63 -3.38 8.92
N PRO A 118 -8.64 -4.25 9.05
CA PRO A 118 -9.72 -4.05 10.01
C PRO A 118 -9.16 -3.87 11.43
N GLY A 119 -9.83 -3.07 12.26
CA GLY A 119 -9.33 -2.67 13.59
C GLY A 119 -8.43 -1.43 13.56
N THR A 120 -8.10 -0.90 12.38
CA THR A 120 -7.32 0.32 12.24
C THR A 120 -8.13 1.56 12.67
N ALA A 121 -7.58 2.34 13.59
CA ALA A 121 -8.17 3.61 14.03
C ALA A 121 -7.93 4.72 13.00
N VAL A 122 -8.98 5.48 12.69
CA VAL A 122 -8.96 6.65 11.80
C VAL A 122 -9.34 7.87 12.60
N THR A 123 -8.51 8.91 12.52
CA THR A 123 -8.80 10.23 13.08
C THR A 123 -9.49 11.08 12.03
N VAL A 124 -10.63 11.66 12.38
CA VAL A 124 -11.43 12.56 11.54
C VAL A 124 -11.41 13.93 12.18
N ALA A 125 -10.77 14.89 11.52
CA ALA A 125 -10.67 16.27 11.94
C ALA A 125 -11.54 17.15 11.04
N VAL A 126 -12.25 18.10 11.64
CA VAL A 126 -13.06 19.11 10.95
C VAL A 126 -12.44 20.47 11.24
N ALA A 127 -12.26 21.28 10.21
CA ALA A 127 -11.80 22.66 10.32
C ALA A 127 -12.77 23.61 9.62
N GLY A 128 -13.39 24.52 10.37
CA GLY A 128 -14.14 25.64 9.79
C GLY A 128 -13.22 26.71 9.19
N ARG A 129 -13.72 27.50 8.24
CA ARG A 129 -12.92 28.52 7.52
C ARG A 129 -12.33 29.60 8.43
N VAL A 130 -13.16 30.24 9.25
CA VAL A 130 -12.75 31.26 10.24
C VAL A 130 -13.62 31.10 11.47
N GLY A 131 -13.03 31.07 12.67
CA GLY A 131 -13.77 31.04 13.95
C GLY A 131 -14.64 29.79 14.21
N GLY A 132 -14.83 28.90 13.23
CA GLY A 132 -15.79 27.77 13.28
C GLY A 132 -15.36 26.58 14.12
N GLY A 133 -14.34 26.71 14.96
CA GLY A 133 -13.81 25.62 15.76
C GLY A 133 -13.12 24.52 14.93
N SER A 134 -12.39 23.67 15.63
CA SER A 134 -11.85 22.44 15.08
C SER A 134 -12.16 21.30 16.02
N THR A 135 -12.74 20.23 15.49
CA THR A 135 -13.06 19.03 16.26
C THR A 135 -12.35 17.84 15.67
N SER A 136 -11.92 16.91 16.53
CA SER A 136 -11.30 15.67 16.12
C SER A 136 -11.99 14.51 16.82
N THR A 137 -12.40 13.51 16.05
CA THR A 137 -13.05 12.28 16.54
C THR A 137 -12.33 11.07 15.95
N THR A 138 -12.29 9.97 16.67
CA THR A 138 -11.70 8.71 16.18
C THR A 138 -12.81 7.69 15.91
N THR A 139 -12.65 6.91 14.84
CA THR A 139 -13.49 5.74 14.54
C THR A 139 -12.60 4.58 14.11
N THR A 140 -13.14 3.36 14.09
CA THR A 140 -12.38 2.15 13.75
C THR A 140 -12.91 1.54 12.46
N LEU A 141 -12.00 1.25 11.53
CA LEU A 141 -12.31 0.56 10.29
C LEU A 141 -12.68 -0.90 10.54
N SER A 142 -13.74 -1.38 9.90
CA SER A 142 -14.24 -2.75 9.98
C SER A 142 -14.42 -3.34 8.58
N GLY A 143 -14.56 -4.67 8.46
CA GLY A 143 -14.70 -5.36 7.17
C GLY A 143 -13.51 -6.27 6.86
N THR A 144 -13.01 -6.24 5.63
CA THR A 144 -11.87 -7.04 5.17
C THR A 144 -10.70 -6.15 4.80
N GLN A 145 -9.49 -6.69 4.70
CA GLN A 145 -8.33 -5.90 4.28
C GLN A 145 -8.52 -5.24 2.90
N ALA A 146 -9.20 -5.93 1.97
CA ALA A 146 -9.48 -5.40 0.63
C ALA A 146 -10.55 -4.30 0.63
N SER A 147 -11.44 -4.27 1.63
CA SER A 147 -12.51 -3.28 1.74
C SER A 147 -12.89 -3.07 3.19
N THR A 148 -12.45 -1.95 3.76
CA THR A 148 -12.84 -1.52 5.09
C THR A 148 -13.76 -0.32 5.05
N THR A 149 -14.65 -0.22 6.03
CA THR A 149 -15.56 0.92 6.19
C THR A 149 -15.64 1.35 7.65
N ALA A 150 -15.95 2.62 7.84
CA ALA A 150 -16.29 3.19 9.15
C ALA A 150 -17.26 4.35 8.96
N THR A 151 -18.10 4.57 9.97
CA THR A 151 -18.94 5.77 10.06
C THR A 151 -18.59 6.48 11.35
N VAL A 152 -18.54 7.80 11.31
CA VAL A 152 -18.32 8.65 12.50
C VAL A 152 -19.29 9.80 12.51
N SER A 153 -19.71 10.21 13.70
CA SER A 153 -20.50 11.41 13.91
C SER A 153 -19.57 12.58 14.27
N VAL A 154 -19.66 13.68 13.55
CA VAL A 154 -18.85 14.89 13.76
C VAL A 154 -19.75 16.12 13.91
N THR A 155 -19.22 17.15 14.55
CA THR A 155 -19.85 18.47 14.59
C THR A 155 -19.27 19.31 13.45
N LEU A 156 -20.14 19.77 12.54
CA LEU A 156 -19.76 20.67 11.45
C LEU A 156 -20.27 22.09 11.74
N PRO A 157 -19.51 23.13 11.38
CA PRO A 157 -20.08 24.47 11.15
C PRO A 157 -21.06 24.38 9.99
N LEU A 158 -22.34 24.68 10.23
CA LEU A 158 -23.41 24.54 9.23
C LEU A 158 -23.72 25.86 8.50
N ASP A 159 -23.18 26.97 9.00
CA ASP A 159 -23.33 28.33 8.50
C ASP A 159 -22.15 28.78 7.61
N GLN A 160 -21.13 27.94 7.46
CA GLN A 160 -19.94 28.25 6.67
C GLN A 160 -19.28 26.99 6.08
N PRO A 161 -18.47 27.12 5.03
CA PRO A 161 -17.66 26.02 4.51
C PRO A 161 -16.69 25.46 5.56
N SER A 162 -16.52 24.14 5.55
CA SER A 162 -15.56 23.42 6.37
C SER A 162 -14.78 22.40 5.55
N VAL A 163 -13.58 22.07 6.01
CA VAL A 163 -12.74 21.00 5.44
C VAL A 163 -12.69 19.85 6.44
N ILE A 164 -12.91 18.63 5.95
CA ILE A 164 -12.79 17.41 6.74
C ILE A 164 -11.49 16.71 6.30
N LEU A 165 -10.65 16.36 7.27
CA LEU A 165 -9.42 15.61 7.09
C LEU A 165 -9.58 14.26 7.80
N VAL A 166 -9.20 13.18 7.12
CA VAL A 166 -9.13 11.85 7.72
C VAL A 166 -7.70 11.33 7.63
N SER A 167 -7.23 10.67 8.68
CA SER A 167 -5.89 10.11 8.68
C SER A 167 -5.81 8.86 9.51
N THR A 168 -4.94 7.97 9.09
CA THR A 168 -4.69 6.71 9.80
C THR A 168 -3.25 6.26 9.62
N SER A 169 -2.80 5.44 10.57
CA SER A 169 -1.52 4.76 10.47
C SER A 169 -1.65 3.34 10.98
N PHE A 170 -1.03 2.41 10.28
CA PHE A 170 -1.00 1.00 10.66
C PHE A 170 0.34 0.38 10.25
N THR A 171 0.66 -0.76 10.85
CA THR A 171 1.84 -1.56 10.49
C THR A 171 1.50 -2.41 9.28
N ILE A 172 2.34 -2.41 8.24
CA ILE A 172 2.18 -3.36 7.14
C ILE A 172 2.89 -4.67 7.49
N THR A 173 2.12 -5.75 7.47
CA THR A 173 2.65 -7.11 7.40
C THR A 173 2.57 -7.55 5.94
N ALA A 174 3.65 -8.08 5.35
CA ALA A 174 3.59 -8.57 3.98
C ALA A 174 2.52 -9.69 3.86
N ALA A 175 1.96 -9.86 2.66
CA ALA A 175 0.91 -10.84 2.37
C ALA A 175 1.27 -12.29 2.80
N ASN A 176 2.56 -12.60 2.99
CA ASN A 176 3.08 -13.89 3.46
C ASN A 176 3.81 -13.80 4.82
N GLY A 177 3.44 -12.85 5.69
CA GLY A 177 3.97 -12.75 7.06
C GLY A 177 5.40 -12.19 7.20
N GLY A 178 6.03 -11.78 6.09
CA GLY A 178 7.36 -11.17 6.09
C GLY A 178 7.35 -9.65 6.26
N PRO A 179 8.48 -9.01 6.61
CA PRO A 179 8.65 -7.56 6.48
C PRO A 179 8.52 -7.07 5.03
N VAL A 180 7.86 -5.92 4.83
CA VAL A 180 7.86 -5.19 3.55
C VAL A 180 9.09 -4.30 3.48
N PHE A 181 9.71 -4.21 2.30
CA PHE A 181 10.90 -3.40 2.08
C PHE A 181 10.72 -2.45 0.91
N VAL A 182 11.26 -1.24 1.04
CA VAL A 182 11.35 -0.24 -0.02
C VAL A 182 12.80 0.25 -0.07
N ASP A 183 13.41 0.25 -1.25
CA ASP A 183 14.84 0.60 -1.46
C ASP A 183 15.82 -0.16 -0.53
N GLY A 184 15.55 -1.44 -0.26
CA GLY A 184 16.39 -2.26 0.61
C GLY A 184 16.21 -2.01 2.12
N GLU A 185 15.30 -1.14 2.53
CA GLU A 185 15.01 -0.85 3.94
C GLU A 185 13.65 -1.39 4.39
N ARG A 186 13.60 -1.98 5.59
CA ARG A 186 12.36 -2.51 6.17
C ARG A 186 11.39 -1.37 6.47
N VAL A 187 10.19 -1.44 5.92
CA VAL A 187 9.04 -0.62 6.30
C VAL A 187 8.47 -1.13 7.62
N GLU A 188 8.30 -0.24 8.58
CA GLU A 188 7.73 -0.57 9.89
C GLU A 188 6.31 -0.02 10.06
N ARG A 189 6.03 1.14 9.46
CA ARG A 189 4.73 1.81 9.59
C ARG A 189 4.33 2.46 8.28
N VAL A 190 3.03 2.47 7.99
CA VAL A 190 2.47 3.27 6.90
C VAL A 190 1.51 4.29 7.45
N ARG A 191 1.62 5.50 6.92
CA ARG A 191 0.73 6.62 7.17
C ARG A 191 -0.05 6.87 5.89
N VAL A 192 -1.37 6.85 6.02
CA VAL A 192 -2.29 7.20 4.95
C VAL A 192 -3.11 8.37 5.46
N SER A 193 -3.01 9.51 4.78
CA SER A 193 -3.94 10.60 4.96
C SER A 193 -4.96 10.58 3.82
N ALA A 194 -6.12 11.16 4.06
CA ALA A 194 -7.04 11.57 3.02
C ALA A 194 -7.69 12.87 3.47
N THR A 195 -7.59 13.91 2.67
CA THR A 195 -8.41 15.11 2.84
C THR A 195 -9.72 14.90 2.09
N VAL A 196 -10.80 15.56 2.48
CA VAL A 196 -11.73 16.10 1.47
C VAL A 196 -10.82 16.93 0.57
N GLY A 197 -10.40 16.40 -0.57
CA GLY A 197 -9.16 16.75 -1.27
C GLY A 197 -8.54 15.61 -2.11
N GLY A 198 -8.96 14.36 -1.88
CA GLY A 198 -8.47 13.18 -2.61
C GLY A 198 -7.93 12.11 -1.67
N ALA A 199 -7.57 10.94 -2.23
CA ALA A 199 -6.69 10.00 -1.53
C ALA A 199 -5.38 10.75 -1.22
N GLY A 200 -5.07 10.94 0.06
CA GLY A 200 -3.86 11.65 0.46
C GLY A 200 -2.61 10.78 0.25
N PRO A 201 -1.41 11.38 0.33
CA PRO A 201 -0.17 10.69 0.07
C PRO A 201 0.00 9.50 1.02
N VAL A 202 0.32 8.34 0.44
CA VAL A 202 0.75 7.18 1.23
C VAL A 202 2.23 7.37 1.55
N THR A 203 2.53 7.49 2.83
CA THR A 203 3.89 7.64 3.34
C THR A 203 4.31 6.38 4.07
N TYR A 204 5.34 5.72 3.57
CA TYR A 204 5.99 4.59 4.22
C TYR A 204 7.05 5.12 5.16
N VAL A 205 7.02 4.69 6.41
CA VAL A 205 8.03 5.00 7.41
C VAL A 205 8.86 3.74 7.60
N THR A 206 10.12 3.82 7.23
CA THR A 206 11.08 2.72 7.41
C THR A 206 11.49 2.60 8.87
N ARG A 207 12.18 1.51 9.21
CA ARG A 207 12.68 1.24 10.57
C ARG A 207 13.65 2.31 11.08
N SER A 208 14.41 2.97 10.19
CA SER A 208 15.25 4.12 10.57
C SER A 208 14.47 5.42 10.76
N GLY A 209 13.16 5.43 10.46
CA GLY A 209 12.32 6.62 10.48
C GLY A 209 12.32 7.41 9.17
N ARG A 210 12.96 6.92 8.11
CA ARG A 210 12.94 7.56 6.78
C ARG A 210 11.52 7.49 6.22
N GLU A 211 11.01 8.64 5.76
CA GLU A 211 9.73 8.75 5.09
C GLU A 211 9.90 8.59 3.58
N ILE A 212 9.16 7.66 2.99
CA ILE A 212 9.10 7.44 1.54
C ILE A 212 7.67 7.71 1.09
N VAL A 213 7.49 8.79 0.33
CA VAL A 213 6.21 9.14 -0.28
C VAL A 213 6.09 8.39 -1.59
N LEU A 214 5.06 7.56 -1.76
CA LEU A 214 4.73 7.08 -3.10
C LEU A 214 4.09 8.23 -3.86
N ALA A 215 4.82 8.79 -4.83
CA ALA A 215 4.18 9.53 -5.91
C ALA A 215 3.22 8.57 -6.62
N ARG A 216 2.02 9.06 -6.96
CA ARG A 216 1.04 8.34 -7.76
C ARG A 216 1.78 7.68 -8.93
N GLN A 217 1.78 6.35 -9.04
CA GLN A 217 2.10 5.74 -10.32
C GLN A 217 0.95 6.14 -11.24
N GLU A 218 1.15 7.21 -12.02
CA GLU A 218 0.37 7.43 -13.22
C GLU A 218 0.57 6.20 -14.07
N GLY A 219 -0.49 5.41 -14.22
CA GLY A 219 -0.51 4.25 -15.08
C GLY A 219 -0.15 4.70 -16.49
N GLU A 220 0.99 4.21 -16.97
CA GLU A 220 1.38 4.33 -18.35
C GLU A 220 0.50 3.37 -19.17
N ARG A 221 -0.44 3.97 -19.91
CA ARG A 221 -1.23 3.53 -21.08
C ARG A 221 -1.64 2.06 -21.22
#